data_AF-X0D062-F1
#
_entry.id   AF-X0D062-F1
#
_cell.length_a   1.000
_cell.length_b   1.000
_cell.length_c   1.000
_cell.angle_alpha   90.00
_cell.angle_beta   90.00
_cell.angle_gamma   90.00
#
_symmetry.space_group_name_H-M   'P 1'
#
loop_
_entity.id
_entity.type
_entity.pdbx_description
1 polymer ?
#
loop_
_entity_poly.entity_id
_entity_poly.type
_entity_poly.pdbx_seq_one_letter_code
_entity_poly.pdbx_strand_id
1 'polypeptide(L)'
;MGSTEFGNFHDFCRDSTLPVCNLLSQNHDQNGNWGGCELTGISLSGGRHLGNLGSILLAGAAIVTAVFLLLRSEKKRAAVGRREMQMFLIGYIIISICEIFSVGEFPLNSTVRIAFSAIHIGMIIATCWILMLNAVVGYQIIDDGTPLSMALIAISALLLLIGTGYIALDTGFSWTGYWDDSYEAPRNRNIALYVLYQLVPLILLVAFLVLEAILVIRILGETRPMIYLAAAALLFAIGQVFNYAISKYICDGTSGKIDGALFQTLFTLLSVIMVWVFWSSITEDDWPMPVTNTYP
;
A
#
# COMPACT_ATOMS: atom_id res chain seq x y z
N MET A 1 6.03 -26.46 -24.34
CA MET A 1 6.77 -26.09 -23.12
C MET A 1 5.85 -25.19 -22.31
N GLY A 2 5.39 -25.64 -21.13
CA GLY A 2 4.43 -24.87 -20.33
C GLY A 2 5.06 -23.55 -19.92
N SER A 3 4.61 -22.45 -20.50
CA SER A 3 5.00 -21.11 -20.07
C SER A 3 4.58 -20.94 -18.62
N THR A 4 5.52 -20.59 -17.75
CA THR A 4 5.20 -20.24 -16.37
C THR A 4 4.41 -18.93 -16.38
N GLU A 5 3.24 -18.90 -15.72
CA GLU A 5 2.45 -17.67 -15.48
C GLU A 5 3.17 -16.66 -14.57
N PHE A 6 4.34 -17.01 -14.07
CA PHE A 6 5.15 -16.14 -13.22
C PHE A 6 5.55 -14.86 -13.96
N GLY A 7 5.21 -13.72 -13.37
CA GLY A 7 5.43 -12.40 -13.94
C GLY A 7 4.37 -11.94 -14.94
N ASN A 8 3.36 -12.76 -15.24
CA ASN A 8 2.28 -12.39 -16.16
C ASN A 8 1.17 -11.64 -15.40
N PHE A 9 0.89 -10.41 -15.82
CA PHE A 9 -0.17 -9.57 -15.24
C PHE A 9 -1.51 -9.67 -15.98
N HIS A 10 -1.61 -10.44 -17.07
CA HIS A 10 -2.80 -10.49 -17.90
C HIS A 10 -4.08 -10.79 -17.10
N ASP A 11 -4.11 -11.88 -16.33
CA ASP A 11 -5.29 -12.25 -15.55
C ASP A 11 -5.56 -11.28 -14.39
N PHE A 12 -4.50 -10.73 -13.78
CA PHE A 12 -4.62 -9.74 -12.72
C PHE A 12 -5.27 -8.45 -13.23
N CYS A 13 -4.83 -7.95 -14.39
CA CYS A 13 -5.37 -6.72 -14.99
C CYS A 13 -6.74 -6.93 -15.65
N ARG A 14 -7.07 -8.15 -16.08
CA ARG A 14 -8.43 -8.49 -16.54
C ARG A 14 -9.44 -8.46 -15.41
N ASP A 15 -9.05 -8.95 -14.24
CA ASP A 15 -9.99 -9.22 -13.15
C ASP A 15 -10.00 -8.10 -12.08
N SER A 16 -9.00 -7.20 -12.06
CA SER A 16 -8.78 -6.18 -11.04
C SER A 16 -8.22 -4.87 -11.61
N THR A 17 -8.56 -3.74 -11.00
CA THR A 17 -7.85 -2.47 -11.26
C THR A 17 -6.60 -2.37 -10.40
N LEU A 18 -5.44 -2.21 -11.03
CA LEU A 18 -4.14 -2.14 -10.35
C LEU A 18 -3.30 -1.01 -10.94
N PRO A 19 -2.42 -0.35 -10.17
CA PRO A 19 -1.54 0.68 -10.70
C PRO A 19 -0.62 0.13 -11.82
N VAL A 20 -0.21 -1.13 -11.73
CA VAL A 20 0.66 -1.76 -12.75
C VAL A 20 -0.03 -1.92 -14.11
N CYS A 21 -1.36 -2.03 -14.14
CA CYS A 21 -2.10 -2.19 -15.40
C CYS A 21 -2.00 -0.93 -16.28
N ASN A 22 -1.98 0.27 -15.67
CA ASN A 22 -1.70 1.51 -16.39
C ASN A 22 -0.32 1.54 -17.07
N LEU A 23 0.62 0.71 -16.64
CA LEU A 23 1.97 0.62 -17.22
C LEU A 23 2.07 -0.42 -18.33
N LEU A 24 1.16 -1.40 -18.35
CA LEU A 24 1.20 -2.53 -19.30
C LEU A 24 0.16 -2.40 -20.42
N SER A 25 -0.82 -1.50 -20.26
CA SER A 25 -1.75 -1.12 -21.31
C SER A 25 -1.07 -0.20 -22.35
N GLN A 26 -1.36 -0.40 -23.63
CA GLN A 26 -0.85 0.45 -24.72
C GLN A 26 -1.39 1.89 -24.65
N ASN A 27 -2.56 2.09 -24.04
CA ASN A 27 -3.17 3.40 -23.85
C ASN A 27 -2.81 4.03 -22.49
N HIS A 28 -2.03 3.31 -21.68
CA HIS A 28 -1.68 3.65 -20.31
C HIS A 28 -2.90 3.94 -19.43
N ASP A 29 -3.82 2.97 -19.40
CA ASP A 29 -5.07 2.98 -18.65
C ASP A 29 -5.37 1.59 -18.07
N GLN A 30 -6.54 1.43 -17.45
CA GLN A 30 -6.99 0.15 -16.88
C GLN A 30 -7.55 -0.80 -17.96
N ASN A 31 -7.65 -0.36 -19.22
CA ASN A 31 -8.33 -1.07 -20.31
C ASN A 31 -7.33 -1.47 -21.40
N GLY A 32 -6.56 -2.54 -21.12
CA GLY A 32 -5.61 -3.11 -22.08
C GLY A 32 -6.17 -4.29 -22.88
N ASN A 33 -5.29 -4.94 -23.63
CA ASN A 33 -5.59 -6.10 -24.47
C ASN A 33 -5.79 -7.41 -23.67
N TRP A 34 -6.42 -7.31 -22.50
CA TRP A 34 -6.75 -8.43 -21.60
C TRP A 34 -8.26 -8.70 -21.50
N GLY A 35 -9.11 -7.78 -21.96
CA GLY A 35 -10.56 -7.90 -21.89
C GLY A 35 -11.08 -7.77 -20.47
N GLY A 36 -12.24 -8.36 -20.17
CA GLY A 36 -12.87 -8.25 -18.85
C GLY A 36 -13.87 -7.09 -18.76
N CYS A 37 -14.30 -6.81 -17.54
CA CYS A 37 -15.26 -5.75 -17.26
C CYS A 37 -14.56 -4.39 -17.22
N GLU A 38 -14.97 -3.49 -18.10
CA GLU A 38 -14.47 -2.11 -18.12
C GLU A 38 -15.16 -1.26 -17.05
N LEU A 39 -14.36 -0.63 -16.20
CA LEU A 39 -14.85 0.29 -15.19
C LEU A 39 -15.16 1.64 -15.86
N THR A 40 -16.44 2.00 -15.92
CA THR A 40 -16.90 3.25 -16.56
C THR A 40 -17.47 4.25 -15.55
N GLY A 41 -17.78 3.79 -14.33
CA GLY A 41 -18.19 4.61 -13.21
C GLY A 41 -19.29 5.63 -13.56
N ILE A 42 -18.98 6.92 -13.40
CA ILE A 42 -19.88 8.03 -13.71
C ILE A 42 -19.44 8.72 -15.01
N SER A 43 -20.39 8.88 -15.94
CA SER A 43 -20.18 9.68 -17.16
C SER A 43 -20.05 11.17 -16.84
N LEU A 44 -18.97 11.78 -17.30
CA LEU A 44 -18.69 13.21 -17.29
C LEU A 44 -19.00 13.84 -18.65
N SER A 45 -18.96 15.17 -18.73
CA SER A 45 -19.09 15.88 -20.01
C SER A 45 -17.91 15.59 -20.94
N GLY A 46 -18.23 15.44 -22.24
CA GLY A 46 -17.25 15.18 -23.30
C GLY A 46 -16.83 13.72 -23.44
N GLY A 47 -17.69 12.75 -23.08
CA GLY A 47 -17.41 11.32 -23.21
C GLY A 47 -16.32 10.80 -22.27
N ARG A 48 -16.02 11.57 -21.22
CA ARG A 48 -15.07 11.17 -20.17
C ARG A 48 -15.81 10.43 -19.07
N HIS A 49 -15.07 9.63 -18.33
CA HIS A 49 -15.60 8.83 -17.24
C HIS A 49 -14.78 9.07 -15.97
N LEU A 50 -15.46 9.00 -14.83
CA LEU A 50 -14.82 8.90 -13.52
C LEU A 50 -15.08 7.47 -13.05
N GLY A 51 -14.09 6.59 -13.23
CA GLY A 51 -14.26 5.15 -13.03
C GLY A 51 -14.54 4.79 -11.58
N ASN A 52 -13.52 4.79 -10.73
CA ASN A 52 -13.64 4.27 -9.36
C ASN A 52 -13.91 5.38 -8.33
N LEU A 53 -15.08 6.02 -8.42
CA LEU A 53 -15.46 7.10 -7.48
C LEU A 53 -15.30 6.64 -6.02
N GLY A 54 -15.70 5.41 -5.72
CA GLY A 54 -15.65 4.95 -4.34
C GLY A 54 -14.23 4.70 -3.84
N SER A 55 -13.32 4.14 -4.64
CA SER A 55 -11.89 4.08 -4.28
C SER A 55 -11.31 5.49 -4.08
N ILE A 56 -11.67 6.46 -4.93
CA ILE A 56 -11.25 7.86 -4.76
C ILE A 56 -11.72 8.43 -3.41
N LEU A 57 -13.00 8.25 -3.07
CA LEU A 57 -13.56 8.76 -1.81
C LEU A 57 -12.95 8.09 -0.59
N LEU A 58 -12.75 6.78 -0.65
CA LEU A 58 -12.12 6.01 0.43
C LEU A 58 -10.64 6.33 0.59
N ALA A 59 -9.91 6.55 -0.51
CA ALA A 59 -8.54 7.03 -0.46
C ALA A 59 -8.45 8.43 0.15
N GLY A 60 -9.41 9.32 -0.16
CA GLY A 60 -9.57 10.60 0.54
C GLY A 60 -9.80 10.45 2.04
N ALA A 61 -10.70 9.53 2.45
CA ALA A 61 -10.93 9.20 3.85
C ALA A 61 -9.69 8.58 4.52
N ALA A 62 -8.92 7.77 3.78
CA ALA A 62 -7.69 7.18 4.24
C ALA A 62 -6.61 8.23 4.53
N ILE A 63 -6.46 9.24 3.65
CA ILE A 63 -5.57 10.38 3.87
C ILE A 63 -5.95 11.12 5.15
N VAL A 64 -7.23 11.51 5.29
CA VAL A 64 -7.72 12.24 6.48
C VAL A 64 -7.48 11.43 7.76
N THR A 65 -7.80 10.13 7.72
CA THR A 65 -7.62 9.23 8.87
C THR A 65 -6.14 9.05 9.20
N ALA A 66 -5.28 8.82 8.21
CA ALA A 66 -3.84 8.65 8.43
C ALA A 66 -3.19 9.93 8.96
N VAL A 67 -3.60 11.12 8.50
CA VAL A 67 -3.18 12.41 9.06
C VAL A 67 -3.63 12.53 10.52
N PHE A 68 -4.88 12.16 10.83
CA PHE A 68 -5.35 12.13 12.21
C PHE A 68 -4.53 11.19 13.10
N LEU A 69 -4.23 9.98 12.63
CA LEU A 69 -3.40 9.01 13.35
C LEU A 69 -1.96 9.53 13.53
N LEU A 70 -1.38 10.20 12.53
CA LEU A 70 -0.06 10.80 12.60
C LEU A 70 0.01 11.87 13.70
N LEU A 71 -1.01 12.74 13.77
CA LEU A 71 -1.14 13.73 14.83
C LEU A 71 -1.36 13.10 16.21
N ARG A 72 -2.05 11.95 16.28
CA ARG A 72 -2.20 11.17 17.52
C ARG A 72 -0.88 10.53 17.94
N SER A 73 -0.07 10.04 17.01
CA SER A 73 1.26 9.49 17.30
C SER A 73 2.19 10.55 17.88
N GLU A 74 2.13 11.81 17.42
CA GLU A 74 2.98 12.89 17.96
C GLU A 74 2.73 13.14 19.46
N LYS A 75 1.50 12.92 19.93
CA LYS A 75 1.12 13.10 21.34
C LYS A 75 1.74 12.05 22.27
N LYS A 76 2.14 10.88 21.77
CA LYS A 76 2.72 9.79 22.57
C LYS A 76 4.24 9.95 22.68
N ARG A 77 4.73 10.87 23.52
CA ARG A 77 6.15 11.27 23.52
C ARG A 77 7.11 10.18 23.97
N ALA A 78 6.67 9.28 24.84
CA ALA A 78 7.46 8.17 25.37
C ALA A 78 7.26 6.85 24.61
N ALA A 79 6.44 6.83 23.55
CA ALA A 79 6.18 5.60 22.80
C ALA A 79 7.38 5.19 21.93
N VAL A 80 7.80 3.95 22.11
CA VAL A 80 8.86 3.30 21.32
C VAL A 80 8.45 3.26 19.85
N GLY A 81 9.38 3.64 18.96
CA GLY A 81 9.17 3.58 17.52
C GLY A 81 8.17 4.63 17.01
N ARG A 82 7.93 5.71 17.75
CA ARG A 82 6.98 6.77 17.35
C ARG A 82 7.33 7.38 16.00
N ARG A 83 8.61 7.74 15.77
CA ARG A 83 9.03 8.43 14.55
C ARG A 83 8.97 7.49 13.34
N GLU A 84 9.26 6.23 13.58
CA GLU A 84 9.16 5.10 12.68
C GLU A 84 7.70 4.82 12.26
N MET A 85 6.77 4.83 13.22
CA MET A 85 5.33 4.75 12.94
C MET A 85 4.83 5.96 12.12
N GLN A 86 5.36 7.16 12.38
CA GLN A 86 5.02 8.34 11.57
C GLN A 86 5.52 8.21 10.12
N MET A 87 6.73 7.68 9.89
CA MET A 87 7.21 7.40 8.54
C MET A 87 6.30 6.42 7.79
N PHE A 88 5.83 5.37 8.47
CA PHE A 88 4.86 4.43 7.89
C PHE A 88 3.56 5.13 7.49
N LEU A 89 2.99 5.96 8.38
CA LEU A 89 1.75 6.69 8.10
C LEU A 89 1.93 7.73 6.97
N ILE A 90 3.07 8.40 6.89
CA ILE A 90 3.41 9.30 5.77
C ILE A 90 3.46 8.50 4.46
N GLY A 91 4.11 7.32 4.47
CA GLY A 91 4.13 6.43 3.32
C GLY A 91 2.73 6.04 2.86
N TYR A 92 1.86 5.65 3.80
CA TYR A 92 0.47 5.30 3.52
C TYR A 92 -0.36 6.49 2.99
N ILE A 93 -0.11 7.71 3.46
CA ILE A 93 -0.73 8.93 2.90
C ILE A 93 -0.34 9.10 1.43
N ILE A 94 0.94 8.95 1.09
CA ILE A 94 1.41 9.09 -0.29
C ILE A 94 0.83 7.98 -1.18
N ILE A 95 0.78 6.74 -0.70
CA ILE A 95 0.09 5.63 -1.39
C ILE A 95 -1.36 6.02 -1.70
N SER A 96 -2.10 6.49 -0.70
CA SER A 96 -3.51 6.88 -0.84
C SER A 96 -3.70 8.04 -1.83
N ILE A 97 -2.78 9.01 -1.87
CA ILE A 97 -2.80 10.08 -2.88
C ILE A 97 -2.58 9.50 -4.28
N CYS A 98 -1.62 8.59 -4.45
CA CYS A 98 -1.35 7.99 -5.75
C CYS A 98 -2.48 7.06 -6.20
N GLU A 99 -3.16 6.40 -5.28
CA GLU A 99 -4.32 5.53 -5.56
C GLU A 99 -5.45 6.30 -6.24
N ILE A 100 -5.76 7.53 -5.79
CA ILE A 100 -6.75 8.41 -6.42
C ILE A 100 -6.49 8.59 -7.92
N PHE A 101 -5.23 8.68 -8.33
CA PHE A 101 -4.84 8.99 -9.71
C PHE A 101 -4.48 7.76 -10.56
N SER A 102 -4.12 6.65 -9.92
CA SER A 102 -3.71 5.42 -10.63
C SER A 102 -4.83 4.38 -10.68
N VAL A 103 -5.53 4.14 -9.57
CA VAL A 103 -6.61 3.16 -9.45
C VAL A 103 -7.99 3.83 -9.53
N GLY A 104 -8.08 5.09 -9.08
CA GLY A 104 -9.31 5.89 -9.15
C GLY A 104 -9.83 6.17 -10.57
N GLU A 105 -9.02 5.92 -11.60
CA GLU A 105 -9.34 6.16 -13.01
C GLU A 105 -9.81 7.60 -13.28
N PHE A 106 -9.12 8.55 -12.66
CA PHE A 106 -9.33 9.96 -12.94
C PHE A 106 -8.93 10.24 -14.40
N PRO A 107 -9.67 11.07 -15.17
CA PRO A 107 -9.39 11.33 -16.58
C PRO A 107 -8.14 12.19 -16.75
N LEU A 108 -6.98 11.56 -16.60
CA LEU A 108 -5.64 12.13 -16.69
C LEU A 108 -5.01 11.81 -18.04
N ASN A 109 -4.08 12.68 -18.45
CA ASN A 109 -3.14 12.37 -19.52
C ASN A 109 -2.27 11.15 -19.15
N SER A 110 -1.93 10.32 -20.14
CA SER A 110 -1.15 9.09 -19.98
C SER A 110 0.16 9.32 -19.22
N THR A 111 0.91 10.38 -19.53
CA THR A 111 2.17 10.72 -18.86
C THR A 111 2.01 10.90 -17.35
N VAL A 112 0.95 11.60 -16.95
CA VAL A 112 0.65 11.85 -15.53
C VAL A 112 0.23 10.55 -14.85
N ARG A 113 -0.56 9.72 -15.54
CA ARG A 113 -1.00 8.42 -15.02
C ARG A 113 0.15 7.44 -14.83
N ILE A 114 1.09 7.38 -15.77
CA ILE A 114 2.33 6.59 -15.66
C ILE A 114 3.11 7.03 -14.43
N ALA A 115 3.33 8.34 -14.26
CA ALA A 115 4.09 8.88 -13.13
C ALA A 115 3.44 8.52 -11.77
N PHE A 116 2.13 8.74 -11.61
CA PHE A 116 1.42 8.37 -10.38
C PHE A 116 1.43 6.86 -10.14
N SER A 117 1.27 6.05 -11.18
CA SER A 117 1.30 4.59 -11.07
C SER A 117 2.67 4.07 -10.63
N ALA A 118 3.76 4.64 -11.18
CA ALA A 118 5.11 4.29 -10.79
C ALA A 118 5.43 4.69 -9.35
N ILE A 119 5.04 5.90 -8.93
CA ILE A 119 5.18 6.34 -7.53
C ILE A 119 4.34 5.44 -6.62
N HIS A 120 3.11 5.10 -7.02
CA HIS A 120 2.25 4.21 -6.24
C HIS A 120 2.93 2.86 -5.98
N ILE A 121 3.42 2.20 -7.03
CA ILE A 121 4.08 0.88 -6.94
C ILE A 121 5.35 0.98 -6.07
N GLY A 122 6.20 2.00 -6.31
CA GLY A 122 7.42 2.20 -5.51
C GLY A 122 7.11 2.49 -4.04
N MET A 123 6.07 3.26 -3.75
CA MET A 123 5.67 3.58 -2.38
C MET A 123 5.10 2.37 -1.65
N ILE A 124 4.43 1.43 -2.33
CA ILE A 124 3.92 0.20 -1.72
C ILE A 124 5.06 -0.62 -1.12
N ILE A 125 6.11 -0.92 -1.91
CA ILE A 125 7.27 -1.67 -1.41
C ILE A 125 8.03 -0.88 -0.34
N ALA A 126 8.25 0.41 -0.55
CA ALA A 126 8.94 1.26 0.42
C ALA A 126 8.19 1.32 1.77
N THR A 127 6.87 1.44 1.75
CA THR A 127 6.04 1.52 2.97
C THR A 127 5.95 0.18 3.68
N CYS A 128 5.85 -0.95 2.95
CA CYS A 128 5.91 -2.28 3.54
C CYS A 128 7.30 -2.55 4.17
N TRP A 129 8.36 -2.06 3.55
CA TRP A 129 9.73 -2.13 4.10
C TRP A 129 9.86 -1.31 5.39
N ILE A 130 9.37 -0.07 5.40
CA ILE A 130 9.30 0.75 6.63
C ILE A 130 8.54 0.01 7.72
N LEU A 131 7.36 -0.52 7.42
CA LEU A 131 6.55 -1.26 8.40
C LEU A 131 7.30 -2.47 8.98
N MET A 132 7.99 -3.24 8.14
CA MET A 132 8.80 -4.37 8.59
C MET A 132 9.95 -3.92 9.49
N LEU A 133 10.68 -2.86 9.13
CA LEU A 133 11.75 -2.33 9.97
C LEU A 133 11.23 -1.73 11.28
N ASN A 134 10.00 -1.19 11.31
CA ASN A 134 9.38 -0.75 12.56
C ASN A 134 9.26 -1.91 13.57
N ALA A 135 8.91 -3.12 13.11
CA ALA A 135 8.89 -4.30 13.97
C ALA A 135 10.28 -4.66 14.49
N VAL A 136 11.33 -4.51 13.67
CA VAL A 136 12.73 -4.74 14.09
C VAL A 136 13.16 -3.74 15.17
N VAL A 137 12.77 -2.46 15.04
CA VAL A 137 13.03 -1.43 16.05
C VAL A 137 12.39 -1.79 17.40
N GLY A 138 11.24 -2.46 17.39
CA GLY A 138 10.60 -2.96 18.62
C GLY A 138 11.48 -3.91 19.46
N TYR A 139 12.44 -4.61 18.85
CA TYR A 139 13.40 -5.46 19.57
C TYR A 139 14.54 -4.69 20.23
N GLN A 140 14.58 -3.36 20.08
CA GLN A 140 15.61 -2.48 20.64
C GLN A 140 17.04 -2.87 20.20
N ILE A 141 17.17 -3.48 19.01
CA ILE A 141 18.49 -3.76 18.39
C ILE A 141 19.13 -2.43 17.95
N ILE A 142 18.31 -1.48 17.51
CA ILE A 142 18.68 -0.11 17.19
C ILE A 142 17.79 0.79 18.04
N ASP A 143 18.40 1.78 18.68
CA ASP A 143 17.67 2.77 19.49
C ASP A 143 16.66 3.54 18.62
N ASP A 144 15.39 3.51 19.01
CA ASP A 144 14.30 4.13 18.29
C ASP A 144 14.37 5.66 18.34
N GLY A 145 13.89 6.33 17.29
CA GLY A 145 13.89 7.79 17.19
C GLY A 145 15.29 8.42 17.07
N THR A 146 16.37 7.64 17.05
CA THR A 146 17.72 8.16 16.80
C THR A 146 17.87 8.59 15.34
N PRO A 147 18.71 9.61 15.04
CA PRO A 147 19.00 9.99 13.66
C PRO A 147 19.51 8.83 12.82
N LEU A 148 20.23 7.88 13.44
CA LEU A 148 20.72 6.67 12.78
C LEU A 148 19.57 5.72 12.39
N SER A 149 18.67 5.37 13.32
CA SER A 149 17.48 4.55 13.04
C SER A 149 16.67 5.14 11.88
N MET A 150 16.35 6.44 12.01
CA MET A 150 15.56 7.18 11.03
C MET A 150 16.24 7.22 9.65
N ALA A 151 17.55 7.47 9.60
CA ALA A 151 18.30 7.50 8.35
C ALA A 151 18.37 6.12 7.69
N LEU A 152 18.61 5.05 8.46
CA LEU A 152 18.67 3.68 7.94
C LEU A 152 17.34 3.28 7.31
N ILE A 153 16.22 3.52 7.99
CA ILE A 153 14.89 3.23 7.47
C ILE A 153 14.59 4.10 6.25
N ALA A 154 14.78 5.41 6.34
CA ALA A 154 14.44 6.32 5.26
C ALA A 154 15.28 6.09 3.99
N ILE A 155 16.60 5.91 4.12
CA ILE A 155 17.49 5.71 2.96
C ILE A 155 17.22 4.35 2.32
N SER A 156 17.07 3.27 3.10
CA SER A 156 16.79 1.95 2.53
C SER A 156 15.41 1.89 1.86
N ALA A 157 14.39 2.52 2.44
CA ALA A 157 13.08 2.67 1.81
C ALA A 157 13.15 3.52 0.53
N LEU A 158 13.93 4.61 0.53
CA LEU A 158 14.13 5.46 -0.64
C LEU A 158 14.83 4.71 -1.79
N LEU A 159 15.79 3.83 -1.50
CA LEU A 159 16.41 2.99 -2.51
C LEU A 159 15.40 2.03 -3.16
N LEU A 160 14.51 1.42 -2.37
CA LEU A 160 13.43 0.56 -2.90
C LEU A 160 12.42 1.36 -3.71
N LEU A 161 12.05 2.56 -3.26
CA LEU A 161 11.19 3.49 -3.98
C LEU A 161 11.79 3.85 -5.35
N ILE A 162 13.03 4.33 -5.37
CA ILE A 162 13.70 4.79 -6.59
C ILE A 162 13.94 3.61 -7.53
N GLY A 163 14.42 2.48 -7.01
CA GLY A 163 14.69 1.29 -7.84
C GLY A 163 13.43 0.74 -8.50
N THR A 164 12.36 0.55 -7.71
CA THR A 164 11.09 0.02 -8.23
C THR A 164 10.38 1.06 -9.10
N GLY A 165 10.39 2.32 -8.68
CA GLY A 165 9.82 3.44 -9.44
C GLY A 165 10.52 3.63 -10.78
N TYR A 166 11.85 3.48 -10.86
CA TYR A 166 12.59 3.52 -12.11
C TYR A 166 12.13 2.42 -13.08
N ILE A 167 12.02 1.18 -12.60
CA ILE A 167 11.54 0.05 -13.42
C ILE A 167 10.12 0.34 -13.92
N ALA A 168 9.24 0.83 -13.05
CA ALA A 168 7.87 1.17 -13.40
C ALA A 168 7.77 2.33 -14.42
N LEU A 169 8.56 3.39 -14.24
CA LEU A 169 8.63 4.54 -15.16
C LEU A 169 9.16 4.11 -16.52
N ASP A 170 10.23 3.33 -16.56
CA ASP A 170 10.83 2.88 -17.82
C ASP A 170 9.92 1.87 -18.55
N THR A 171 9.17 1.04 -17.81
CA THR A 171 8.13 0.19 -18.41
C THR A 171 7.03 1.04 -19.05
N GLY A 172 6.49 2.02 -18.33
CA GLY A 172 5.40 2.85 -18.84
C GLY A 172 5.82 3.82 -19.94
N PHE A 173 7.00 4.42 -19.84
CA PHE A 173 7.45 5.42 -20.80
C PHE A 173 8.33 4.90 -21.92
N SER A 174 8.89 3.69 -21.80
CA SER A 174 9.74 3.07 -22.82
C SER A 174 10.94 3.98 -23.20
N TRP A 175 11.60 4.58 -22.20
CA TRP A 175 12.72 5.49 -22.47
C TRP A 175 13.99 4.75 -22.90
N THR A 176 14.27 3.60 -22.27
CA THR A 176 15.43 2.76 -22.62
C THR A 176 15.10 1.62 -23.56
N GLY A 177 13.81 1.27 -23.67
CA GLY A 177 13.32 0.11 -24.39
C GLY A 177 13.61 -1.25 -23.72
N TYR A 178 14.23 -1.26 -22.53
CA TYR A 178 14.65 -2.50 -21.87
C TYR A 178 13.46 -3.39 -21.45
N TRP A 179 12.33 -2.78 -21.09
CA TRP A 179 11.11 -3.48 -20.63
C TRP A 179 10.02 -3.57 -21.71
N ASP A 180 10.32 -3.24 -22.97
CA ASP A 180 9.31 -3.21 -24.04
C ASP A 180 8.77 -4.60 -24.40
N ASP A 181 9.52 -5.65 -24.06
CA ASP A 181 9.07 -7.04 -24.13
C ASP A 181 7.78 -7.28 -23.32
N SER A 182 7.50 -6.43 -22.32
CA SER A 182 6.24 -6.42 -21.56
C SER A 182 5.00 -6.19 -22.43
N TYR A 183 5.13 -5.54 -23.60
CA TYR A 183 4.04 -5.27 -24.54
C TYR A 183 3.92 -6.32 -25.66
N GLU A 184 4.97 -7.14 -25.86
CA GLU A 184 5.03 -8.17 -26.89
C GLU A 184 4.56 -9.53 -26.36
N ALA A 185 4.40 -10.53 -27.23
CA ALA A 185 3.93 -11.86 -26.79
C ALA A 185 5.06 -12.63 -26.07
N PRO A 186 4.84 -13.19 -24.85
CA PRO A 186 3.61 -13.17 -24.06
C PRO A 186 3.35 -11.80 -23.38
N ARG A 187 2.18 -11.22 -23.68
CA ARG A 187 1.83 -9.84 -23.30
C ARG A 187 1.66 -9.65 -21.79
N ASN A 188 1.92 -8.44 -21.33
CA ASN A 188 1.77 -7.98 -19.96
C ASN A 188 2.67 -8.73 -18.97
N ARG A 189 3.80 -9.25 -19.44
CA ARG A 189 4.75 -9.97 -18.61
C ARG A 189 5.86 -9.04 -18.14
N ASN A 190 5.97 -8.83 -16.83
CA ASN A 190 7.08 -8.07 -16.24
C ASN A 190 7.49 -8.71 -14.90
N ILE A 191 8.58 -9.48 -14.92
CA ILE A 191 9.02 -10.26 -13.75
C ILE A 191 9.51 -9.35 -12.61
N ALA A 192 10.22 -8.27 -12.94
CA ALA A 192 10.77 -7.37 -11.94
C ALA A 192 9.65 -6.66 -11.17
N LEU A 193 8.67 -6.09 -11.87
CA LEU A 193 7.50 -5.50 -11.23
C LEU A 193 6.71 -6.55 -10.47
N TYR A 194 6.51 -7.76 -11.00
CA TYR A 194 5.81 -8.82 -10.26
C TYR A 194 6.46 -9.12 -8.90
N VAL A 195 7.79 -9.24 -8.86
CA VAL A 195 8.51 -9.51 -7.62
C VAL A 195 8.45 -8.30 -6.67
N LEU A 196 8.74 -7.10 -7.16
CA LEU A 196 8.88 -5.90 -6.32
C LEU A 196 7.53 -5.30 -5.89
N TYR A 197 6.50 -5.41 -6.70
CA TYR A 197 5.16 -4.89 -6.42
C TYR A 197 4.31 -5.88 -5.61
N GLN A 198 4.43 -7.18 -5.89
CA GLN A 198 3.52 -8.18 -5.31
C GLN A 198 4.22 -9.05 -4.26
N LEU A 199 5.28 -9.75 -4.66
CA LEU A 199 5.85 -10.83 -3.85
C LEU A 199 6.64 -10.31 -2.64
N VAL A 200 7.55 -9.36 -2.87
CA VAL A 200 8.38 -8.79 -1.81
C VAL A 200 7.52 -8.06 -0.76
N PRO A 201 6.56 -7.18 -1.12
CA PRO A 201 5.66 -6.58 -0.13
C PRO A 201 4.91 -7.61 0.71
N LEU A 202 4.41 -8.69 0.09
CA LEU A 202 3.74 -9.77 0.83
C LEU A 202 4.69 -10.45 1.84
N ILE A 203 5.93 -10.75 1.43
CA ILE A 203 6.95 -11.33 2.33
C ILE A 203 7.25 -10.38 3.48
N LEU A 204 7.39 -9.07 3.23
CA LEU A 204 7.66 -8.06 4.25
C LEU A 204 6.51 -7.94 5.25
N LEU A 205 5.25 -8.01 4.79
CA LEU A 205 4.07 -8.02 5.66
C LEU A 205 4.03 -9.28 6.53
N VAL A 206 4.33 -10.45 5.98
CA VAL A 206 4.41 -11.69 6.77
C VAL A 206 5.53 -11.61 7.81
N ALA A 207 6.70 -11.09 7.42
CA ALA A 207 7.81 -10.87 8.34
C ALA A 207 7.42 -9.91 9.48
N PHE A 208 6.76 -8.80 9.17
CA PHE A 208 6.21 -7.87 10.16
C PHE A 208 5.28 -8.59 11.16
N LEU A 209 4.29 -9.36 10.66
CA LEU A 209 3.35 -10.09 11.52
C LEU A 209 4.05 -11.09 12.44
N VAL A 210 5.03 -11.84 11.92
CA VAL A 210 5.79 -12.83 12.69
C VAL A 210 6.65 -12.14 13.75
N LEU A 211 7.38 -11.09 13.38
CA LEU A 211 8.25 -10.35 14.29
C LEU A 211 7.44 -9.71 15.42
N GLU A 212 6.32 -9.05 15.13
CA GLU A 212 5.47 -8.44 16.15
C GLU A 212 4.80 -9.49 17.05
N ALA A 213 4.35 -10.62 16.48
CA ALA A 213 3.78 -11.71 17.27
C ALA A 213 4.80 -12.29 18.27
N ILE A 214 6.04 -12.48 17.84
CA ILE A 214 7.12 -12.94 18.72
C ILE A 214 7.41 -11.89 19.79
N LEU A 215 7.53 -10.62 19.42
CA LEU A 215 7.79 -9.53 20.37
C LEU A 215 6.71 -9.49 21.46
N VAL A 216 5.45 -9.55 21.07
CA VAL A 216 4.32 -9.46 22.01
C VAL A 216 4.23 -10.68 22.92
N ILE A 217 4.32 -11.89 22.36
CA ILE A 217 4.11 -13.13 23.13
C ILE A 217 5.34 -13.49 23.97
N ARG A 218 6.54 -13.28 23.44
CA ARG A 218 7.79 -13.77 24.05
C ARG A 218 8.53 -12.70 24.85
N ILE A 219 8.50 -11.45 24.41
CA ILE A 219 9.25 -10.37 25.05
C ILE A 219 8.34 -9.63 26.04
N LEU A 220 7.17 -9.15 25.58
CA LEU A 220 6.23 -8.41 26.42
C LEU A 220 5.40 -9.32 27.35
N GLY A 221 5.08 -10.55 26.90
CA GLY A 221 4.26 -11.49 27.68
C GLY A 221 2.78 -11.11 27.79
N GLU A 222 2.29 -10.19 26.95
CA GLU A 222 0.91 -9.70 26.96
C GLU A 222 0.15 -10.25 25.74
N THR A 223 -1.01 -10.90 25.94
CA THR A 223 -1.74 -11.49 24.80
C THR A 223 -2.81 -10.57 24.21
N ARG A 224 -3.18 -9.48 24.88
CA ARG A 224 -4.25 -8.58 24.41
C ARG A 224 -3.93 -7.90 23.07
N PRO A 225 -2.71 -7.37 22.83
CA PRO A 225 -2.36 -6.75 21.56
C PRO A 225 -2.49 -7.67 20.35
N MET A 226 -2.37 -9.00 20.54
CA MET A 226 -2.48 -9.98 19.45
C MET A 226 -3.83 -9.92 18.72
N ILE A 227 -4.91 -9.52 19.41
CA ILE A 227 -6.23 -9.36 18.77
C ILE A 227 -6.18 -8.26 17.72
N TYR A 228 -5.51 -7.14 17.98
CA TYR A 228 -5.37 -6.03 17.04
C TYR A 228 -4.46 -6.39 15.87
N LEU A 229 -3.36 -7.10 16.12
CA LEU A 229 -2.45 -7.59 15.07
C LEU A 229 -3.16 -8.59 14.15
N ALA A 230 -3.91 -9.54 14.72
CA ALA A 230 -4.69 -10.52 13.96
C ALA A 230 -5.82 -9.85 13.18
N ALA A 231 -6.51 -8.86 13.77
CA ALA A 231 -7.53 -8.07 13.09
C ALA A 231 -6.94 -7.32 11.88
N ALA A 232 -5.77 -6.68 12.02
CA ALA A 232 -5.08 -6.03 10.91
C ALA A 232 -4.79 -7.01 9.77
N ALA A 233 -4.17 -8.16 10.08
CA ALA A 233 -3.87 -9.19 9.09
C ALA A 233 -5.12 -9.72 8.37
N LEU A 234 -6.19 -9.99 9.12
CA LEU A 234 -7.46 -10.46 8.56
C LEU A 234 -8.11 -9.42 7.65
N LEU A 235 -8.17 -8.16 8.09
CA LEU A 235 -8.73 -7.06 7.30
C LEU A 235 -7.95 -6.89 6.00
N PHE A 236 -6.61 -6.84 6.05
CA PHE A 236 -5.79 -6.77 4.85
C PHE A 236 -6.04 -7.94 3.89
N ALA A 237 -6.06 -9.17 4.41
CA ALA A 237 -6.33 -10.38 3.62
C ALA A 237 -7.71 -10.35 2.95
N ILE A 238 -8.76 -9.91 3.66
CA ILE A 238 -10.10 -9.71 3.10
C ILE A 238 -10.04 -8.70 1.94
N GLY A 239 -9.33 -7.58 2.11
CA GLY A 239 -9.12 -6.60 1.05
C GLY A 239 -8.46 -7.20 -0.20
N GLN A 240 -7.43 -8.03 -0.03
CA GLN A 240 -6.76 -8.71 -1.14
C GLN A 240 -7.69 -9.70 -1.85
N VAL A 241 -8.53 -10.43 -1.11
CA VAL A 241 -9.54 -11.34 -1.70
C VAL A 241 -10.56 -10.56 -2.52
N PHE A 242 -11.04 -9.42 -2.02
CA PHE A 242 -11.93 -8.55 -2.79
C PHE A 242 -11.29 -8.09 -4.10
N ASN A 243 -10.03 -7.66 -4.04
CA ASN A 243 -9.33 -7.18 -5.23
C ASN A 243 -9.08 -8.29 -6.25
N TYR A 244 -8.44 -9.39 -5.83
CA TYR A 244 -7.89 -10.38 -6.76
C TYR A 244 -8.84 -11.50 -7.14
N ALA A 245 -9.84 -11.82 -6.31
CA ALA A 245 -10.74 -12.94 -6.57
C ALA A 245 -12.18 -12.51 -6.88
N ILE A 246 -12.68 -11.49 -6.18
CA ILE A 246 -14.10 -11.10 -6.23
C ILE A 246 -14.34 -9.96 -7.23
N SER A 247 -13.33 -9.13 -7.51
CA SER A 247 -13.46 -7.86 -8.25
C SER A 247 -14.23 -7.97 -9.56
N LYS A 248 -13.90 -8.92 -10.44
CA LYS A 248 -14.63 -9.13 -11.71
C LYS A 248 -16.12 -9.34 -11.53
N TYR A 249 -16.52 -10.12 -10.51
CA TYR A 249 -17.93 -10.43 -10.26
C TYR A 249 -18.69 -9.19 -9.75
N ILE A 250 -18.01 -8.31 -9.01
CA ILE A 250 -18.56 -7.01 -8.58
C ILE A 250 -18.70 -6.09 -9.79
N CYS A 251 -17.68 -6.02 -10.64
CA CYS A 251 -17.71 -5.19 -11.84
C CYS A 251 -18.85 -5.62 -12.78
N ASP A 252 -18.92 -6.90 -13.14
CA ASP A 252 -19.99 -7.44 -13.99
C ASP A 252 -21.37 -7.22 -13.36
N GLY A 253 -21.52 -7.53 -12.06
CA GLY A 253 -22.77 -7.40 -11.33
C GLY A 253 -23.26 -5.96 -11.16
N THR A 254 -22.36 -4.97 -11.27
CA THR A 254 -22.72 -3.54 -11.19
C THR A 254 -22.65 -2.83 -12.54
N SER A 255 -22.42 -3.57 -13.62
CA SER A 255 -22.27 -3.06 -14.99
C SER A 255 -21.16 -2.00 -15.10
N GLY A 256 -19.98 -2.28 -14.52
CA GLY A 256 -18.81 -1.42 -14.64
C GLY A 256 -18.86 -0.16 -13.76
N LYS A 257 -19.74 -0.09 -12.75
CA LYS A 257 -19.83 1.07 -11.87
C LYS A 257 -18.83 1.06 -10.72
N ILE A 258 -18.58 -0.11 -10.16
CA ILE A 258 -17.62 -0.34 -9.07
C ILE A 258 -16.96 -1.70 -9.26
N ASP A 259 -15.78 -1.89 -8.69
CA ASP A 259 -15.06 -3.15 -8.69
C ASP A 259 -14.54 -3.49 -7.28
N GLY A 260 -13.67 -4.51 -7.18
CA GLY A 260 -13.11 -4.94 -5.91
C GLY A 260 -12.12 -3.96 -5.29
N ALA A 261 -11.53 -3.04 -6.06
CA ALA A 261 -10.53 -2.10 -5.56
C ALA A 261 -11.12 -1.17 -4.50
N LEU A 262 -12.39 -0.75 -4.64
CA LEU A 262 -13.15 -0.05 -3.59
C LEU A 262 -13.01 -0.72 -2.21
N PHE A 263 -13.31 -2.02 -2.16
CA PHE A 263 -13.30 -2.78 -0.92
C PHE A 263 -11.88 -3.02 -0.44
N GLN A 264 -10.93 -3.22 -1.35
CA GLN A 264 -9.52 -3.29 -1.00
C GLN A 264 -9.03 -2.00 -0.34
N THR A 265 -9.39 -0.81 -0.85
CA THR A 265 -9.08 0.48 -0.22
C THR A 265 -9.66 0.54 1.20
N LEU A 266 -10.95 0.20 1.36
CA LEU A 266 -11.63 0.21 2.66
C LEU A 266 -10.95 -0.70 3.67
N PHE A 267 -10.74 -1.96 3.31
CA PHE A 267 -10.17 -2.96 4.21
C PHE A 267 -8.68 -2.71 4.50
N THR A 268 -7.94 -2.12 3.56
CA THR A 268 -6.57 -1.66 3.78
C THR A 268 -6.53 -0.50 4.77
N LEU A 269 -7.44 0.47 4.66
CA LEU A 269 -7.60 1.54 5.65
C LEU A 269 -7.88 0.98 7.04
N LEU A 270 -8.87 0.08 7.16
CA LEU A 270 -9.18 -0.55 8.45
C LEU A 270 -8.00 -1.34 9.00
N SER A 271 -7.23 -2.02 8.15
CA SER A 271 -6.00 -2.70 8.54
C SER A 271 -4.95 -1.72 9.08
N VAL A 272 -4.72 -0.59 8.40
CA VAL A 272 -3.77 0.44 8.88
C VAL A 272 -4.21 1.03 10.22
N ILE A 273 -5.51 1.24 10.43
CA ILE A 273 -6.04 1.67 11.73
C ILE A 273 -5.72 0.61 12.80
N MET A 274 -5.93 -0.68 12.51
CA MET A 274 -5.62 -1.76 13.45
C MET A 274 -4.12 -1.92 13.71
N VAL A 275 -3.24 -1.69 12.73
CA VAL A 275 -1.79 -1.62 12.93
C VAL A 275 -1.42 -0.47 13.88
N TRP A 276 -2.04 0.69 13.72
CA TRP A 276 -1.81 1.82 14.61
C TRP A 276 -2.34 1.56 16.03
N VAL A 277 -3.54 0.97 16.16
CA VAL A 277 -4.11 0.57 17.46
C VAL A 277 -3.23 -0.48 18.13
N PHE A 278 -2.74 -1.46 17.38
CA PHE A 278 -1.79 -2.46 17.83
C PHE A 278 -0.52 -1.78 18.40
N TRP A 279 0.15 -0.94 17.61
CA TRP A 279 1.32 -0.19 18.03
C TRP A 279 1.05 0.64 19.29
N SER A 280 -0.07 1.37 19.30
CA SER A 280 -0.50 2.16 20.46
C SER A 280 -0.73 1.33 21.71
N SER A 281 -1.10 0.04 21.57
CA SER A 281 -1.41 -0.84 22.69
C SER A 281 -0.18 -1.52 23.31
N ILE A 282 0.93 -1.61 22.57
CA ILE A 282 2.19 -2.19 23.04
C ILE A 282 3.15 -1.15 23.61
N THR A 283 2.93 0.13 23.30
CA THR A 283 3.71 1.24 23.86
C THR A 283 3.02 1.79 25.10
N GLU A 284 3.74 1.89 26.23
CA GLU A 284 3.20 2.43 27.49
C GLU A 284 2.62 3.85 27.27
N ASP A 285 1.36 4.05 27.69
CA ASP A 285 0.78 5.38 27.83
C ASP A 285 1.46 6.10 29.00
N ASP A 286 1.80 7.38 28.79
CA ASP A 286 2.52 8.24 29.72
C ASP A 286 2.16 7.94 31.19
N TRP A 287 3.15 7.57 32.00
CA TRP A 287 3.01 7.56 33.45
C TRP A 287 2.37 8.90 33.88
N PRO A 288 1.40 8.91 34.81
CA PRO A 288 0.88 10.17 35.32
C PRO A 288 2.06 10.94 35.90
N MET A 289 2.46 12.02 35.21
CA MET A 289 3.48 12.93 35.70
C MET A 289 3.04 13.34 37.11
N PRO A 290 3.89 13.16 38.14
CA PRO A 290 3.53 13.61 39.47
C PRO A 290 3.11 15.07 39.36
N VAL A 291 1.85 15.35 39.69
CA VAL A 291 1.37 16.71 39.87
C VAL A 291 2.40 17.40 40.75
N THR A 292 3.00 18.47 40.24
CA THR A 292 3.92 19.30 41.01
C THR A 292 3.19 19.67 42.29
N ASN A 293 3.52 19.00 43.40
CA ASN A 293 3.17 19.46 44.73
C ASN A 293 3.94 20.77 44.89
N THR A 294 3.27 21.87 44.56
CA THR A 294 3.51 23.15 45.22
C THR A 294 3.24 22.91 46.70
N TYR A 295 4.26 22.49 47.44
CA TYR A 295 4.26 22.65 48.89
C TYR A 295 4.34 24.16 49.19
N PRO A 296 3.62 24.62 50.23
CA PRO A 296 3.42 26.03 50.56
C PRO A 296 4.71 26.73 51.02
#